data_AF-A0A1E3NMI9-F1
#
_entry.id   AF-A0A1E3NMI9-F1
#
_cell.length_a   1.000
_cell.length_b   1.000
_cell.length_c   1.000
_cell.angle_alpha   90.00
_cell.angle_beta   90.00
_cell.angle_gamma   90.00
#
_symmetry.space_group_name_H-M   'P 1'
#
loop_
_entity.id
_entity.type
_entity.pdbx_description
1 polymer ?
#
loop_
_entity_poly.entity_id
_entity_poly.type
_entity_poly.pdbx_seq_one_letter_code
_entity_poly.pdbx_strand_id
1 'polypeptide(L)'
;AAIHIATAVRYNKLLKQRQGILTSSKNRTDFFRFKRFVRAIQSDEFKKSLAKGAKDLPPIPDVADAINQVFILLIQNQLVVPVTKLKTKDAKAKGLKVDKQTPALEMSNKAVLQPDVYYAWNYTPPNPYMLLYSILGICVVFTIILFPLWPLWMRKGVWYLSTGLLCFVGMFFVIAIIRLVIYLLTLASMSRQLWIFPNLFEDCGVLESFQPAYEWEDPKAKGKKPKKSKK
;
A
#
# COMPACT_ATOMS: atom_id res chain seq x y z
N ALA A 1 -8.83 -15.22 24.37
CA ALA A 1 -8.73 -16.44 23.54
C ALA A 1 -9.02 -16.17 22.04
N ALA A 2 -10.24 -15.77 21.64
CA ALA A 2 -10.65 -15.60 20.24
C ALA A 2 -9.67 -14.80 19.36
N ILE A 3 -9.29 -13.62 19.87
CA ILE A 3 -8.42 -12.66 19.19
C ILE A 3 -7.02 -13.24 18.97
N HIS A 4 -6.49 -13.97 19.95
CA HIS A 4 -5.15 -14.57 19.83
C HIS A 4 -5.15 -15.72 18.81
N ILE A 5 -6.19 -16.54 18.77
CA ILE A 5 -6.36 -17.58 17.74
C ILE A 5 -6.48 -16.94 16.35
N ALA A 6 -7.30 -15.89 16.23
CA ALA A 6 -7.44 -15.14 14.99
C ALA A 6 -6.10 -14.56 14.53
N THR A 7 -5.34 -13.94 15.44
CA THR A 7 -4.01 -13.36 15.18
C THR A 7 -3.02 -14.40 14.70
N ALA A 8 -2.97 -15.56 15.38
CA ALA A 8 -2.08 -16.65 15.04
C ALA A 8 -2.35 -17.23 13.65
N VAL A 9 -3.63 -17.32 13.26
CA VAL A 9 -4.04 -17.91 11.98
C VAL A 9 -4.11 -16.90 10.83
N ARG A 10 -4.25 -15.59 11.12
CA ARG A 10 -4.57 -14.52 10.15
C ARG A 10 -3.71 -14.49 8.89
N TYR A 11 -2.40 -14.73 9.04
CA TYR A 11 -1.42 -14.65 7.95
C TYR A 11 -0.82 -16.01 7.57
N ASN A 12 -1.42 -17.11 8.05
CA ASN A 12 -0.97 -18.45 7.71
C ASN A 12 -1.15 -18.73 6.21
N LYS A 13 -0.08 -19.18 5.55
CA LYS A 13 -0.05 -19.44 4.10
C LYS A 13 -1.09 -20.47 3.66
N LEU A 14 -1.48 -21.39 4.53
CA LEU A 14 -2.43 -22.46 4.24
C LEU A 14 -3.87 -21.97 4.08
N LEU A 15 -4.22 -20.80 4.61
CA LEU A 15 -5.52 -20.18 4.39
C LEU A 15 -5.77 -19.90 2.90
N LYS A 16 -4.72 -19.63 2.13
CA LYS A 16 -4.79 -19.19 0.72
C LYS A 16 -5.85 -18.10 0.52
N GLN A 17 -5.88 -17.15 1.45
CA GLN A 17 -6.85 -16.06 1.45
C GLN A 17 -6.66 -15.18 0.21
N ARG A 18 -7.77 -14.66 -0.30
CA ARG A 18 -7.80 -13.76 -1.46
C ARG A 18 -8.54 -12.50 -1.07
N GLN A 19 -8.31 -11.42 -1.81
CA GLN A 19 -9.05 -10.19 -1.63
C GLN A 19 -10.38 -10.25 -2.40
N GLY A 20 -11.47 -9.90 -1.75
CA GLY A 20 -12.77 -9.66 -2.36
C GLY A 20 -13.30 -8.30 -1.91
N ILE A 21 -14.32 -7.79 -2.61
CA ILE A 21 -14.96 -6.52 -2.27
C ILE A 21 -16.27 -6.84 -1.55
N LEU A 22 -16.42 -6.38 -0.31
CA LEU A 22 -17.65 -6.61 0.44
C LEU A 22 -18.74 -5.65 -0.04
N THR A 23 -19.93 -6.17 -0.33
CA THR A 23 -21.03 -5.39 -0.89
C THR A 23 -21.52 -4.30 0.07
N SER A 24 -21.52 -4.59 1.38
CA SER A 24 -21.99 -3.67 2.43
C SER A 24 -21.05 -2.47 2.63
N SER A 25 -19.74 -2.71 2.79
CA SER A 25 -18.76 -1.66 3.09
C SER A 25 -18.03 -1.10 1.87
N LYS A 26 -18.18 -1.73 0.69
CA LYS A 26 -17.39 -1.47 -0.54
C LYS A 26 -15.87 -1.56 -0.37
N ASN A 27 -15.40 -2.03 0.78
CA ASN A 27 -13.98 -2.19 1.09
C ASN A 27 -13.48 -3.57 0.67
N ARG A 28 -12.17 -3.64 0.42
CA ARG A 28 -11.49 -4.91 0.15
C ARG A 28 -11.30 -5.66 1.46
N THR A 29 -11.73 -6.92 1.50
CA THR A 29 -11.58 -7.81 2.64
C THR A 29 -10.96 -9.12 2.19
N ASP A 30 -10.14 -9.70 3.06
CA ASP A 30 -9.57 -11.02 2.84
C ASP A 30 -10.61 -12.09 3.15
N PHE A 31 -10.78 -13.05 2.25
CA PHE A 31 -11.69 -14.18 2.45
C PHE A 31 -11.01 -15.51 2.14
N PHE A 32 -11.49 -16.57 2.80
CA PHE A 32 -10.97 -17.94 2.70
C PHE A 32 -12.11 -18.95 2.80
N ARG A 33 -11.80 -20.23 2.54
CA ARG A 33 -12.75 -21.35 2.70
C ARG A 33 -12.55 -22.03 4.04
N PHE A 34 -13.63 -22.52 4.65
CA PHE A 34 -13.56 -23.20 5.94
C PHE A 34 -12.55 -24.36 5.98
N LYS A 35 -12.50 -25.21 4.94
CA LYS A 35 -11.50 -26.30 4.87
C LYS A 35 -10.04 -25.84 4.90
N ARG A 36 -9.76 -24.60 4.52
CA ARG A 36 -8.41 -24.02 4.57
C ARG A 36 -8.06 -23.58 5.99
N PHE A 37 -9.06 -23.12 6.74
CA PHE A 37 -8.92 -22.80 8.16
C PHE A 37 -8.60 -24.03 8.99
N VAL A 38 -9.33 -25.14 8.78
CA VAL A 38 -9.05 -26.43 9.43
C VAL A 38 -7.58 -26.84 9.23
N ARG A 39 -7.09 -26.78 7.99
CA ARG A 39 -5.68 -27.07 7.67
C ARG A 39 -4.69 -26.11 8.33
N ALA A 40 -5.06 -24.83 8.48
CA ALA A 40 -4.20 -23.84 9.12
C ALA A 40 -4.07 -24.08 10.63
N ILE A 41 -5.14 -24.49 11.31
CA ILE A 41 -5.08 -24.87 12.74
C ILE A 41 -4.23 -26.14 12.95
N GLN A 42 -4.34 -27.12 12.06
CA GLN A 42 -3.58 -28.36 12.17
C GLN A 42 -2.09 -28.21 11.84
N SER A 43 -1.68 -27.06 11.31
CA SER A 43 -0.32 -26.82 10.84
C SER A 43 0.71 -26.67 11.96
N ASP A 44 1.96 -27.03 11.66
CA ASP A 44 3.07 -26.85 12.60
C ASP A 44 3.32 -25.38 12.95
N GLU A 45 2.99 -24.44 12.05
CA GLU A 45 3.05 -23.00 12.31
C GLU A 45 2.13 -22.61 13.47
N PHE A 46 0.92 -23.16 13.49
CA PHE A 46 -0.04 -22.91 14.56
C PHE A 46 0.43 -23.56 15.87
N LYS A 47 0.93 -24.81 15.83
CA LYS A 47 1.52 -25.48 17.01
C LYS A 47 2.70 -24.68 17.60
N LYS A 48 3.56 -24.10 16.74
CA LYS A 48 4.64 -23.20 17.16
C LYS A 48 4.11 -21.91 17.79
N SER A 49 3.04 -21.34 17.24
CA SER A 49 2.40 -20.14 17.80
C SER A 49 1.74 -20.41 19.16
N LEU A 50 1.18 -21.62 19.33
CA LEU A 50 0.64 -22.12 20.60
C LEU A 50 1.74 -22.28 21.63
N ALA A 51 2.90 -22.85 21.26
CA ALA A 51 4.05 -22.99 22.15
C ALA A 51 4.64 -21.63 22.57
N LYS A 52 4.68 -20.64 21.67
CA LYS A 52 5.17 -19.28 21.98
C LYS A 52 4.18 -18.44 22.79
N GLY A 53 2.88 -18.65 22.59
CA GLY A 53 1.78 -17.89 23.19
C GLY A 53 0.98 -18.67 24.22
N ALA A 54 1.57 -19.67 24.87
CA ALA A 54 0.88 -20.66 25.70
C ALA A 54 0.08 -20.08 26.89
N LYS A 55 0.34 -18.82 27.28
CA LYS A 55 -0.45 -18.10 28.29
C LYS A 55 -1.80 -17.59 27.78
N ASP A 56 -1.90 -17.27 26.48
CA ASP A 56 -3.05 -16.53 25.92
C ASP A 56 -3.90 -17.37 24.93
N LEU A 57 -3.36 -18.50 24.45
CA LEU A 57 -4.09 -19.46 23.62
C LEU A 57 -4.53 -20.69 24.43
N PRO A 58 -5.82 -21.08 24.39
CA PRO A 58 -6.24 -22.35 24.96
C PRO A 58 -5.68 -23.53 24.14
N PRO A 59 -5.38 -24.68 24.79
CA PRO A 59 -5.03 -25.89 24.07
C PRO A 59 -6.23 -26.34 23.24
N ILE A 60 -6.04 -26.46 21.93
CA ILE A 60 -7.07 -26.93 21.01
C ILE A 60 -6.76 -28.40 20.71
N PRO A 61 -7.57 -29.36 21.17
CA PRO A 61 -7.39 -30.75 20.79
C PRO A 61 -7.65 -30.91 19.28
N ASP A 62 -6.89 -31.79 18.63
CA ASP A 62 -6.98 -32.06 17.18
C ASP A 62 -8.20 -32.93 16.82
N VAL A 63 -9.34 -32.62 17.42
CA VAL A 63 -10.63 -33.26 17.17
C VAL A 63 -11.46 -32.30 16.33
N ALA A 64 -12.12 -32.80 15.29
CA ALA A 64 -12.91 -32.00 14.36
C ALA A 64 -13.92 -31.08 15.08
N ASP A 65 -14.57 -31.57 16.13
CA ASP A 65 -15.55 -30.81 16.91
C ASP A 65 -14.92 -29.63 17.66
N ALA A 66 -13.70 -29.78 18.18
CA ALA A 66 -13.01 -28.70 18.85
C ALA A 66 -12.61 -27.59 17.86
N ILE A 67 -12.18 -27.96 16.65
CA ILE A 67 -11.89 -26.98 15.58
C ILE A 67 -13.16 -26.24 15.16
N ASN A 68 -14.29 -26.94 15.06
CA ASN A 68 -15.59 -26.33 14.78
C ASN A 68 -16.00 -25.34 15.88
N GLN A 69 -15.87 -25.73 17.15
CA GLN A 69 -16.16 -24.84 18.30
C GLN A 69 -15.28 -23.60 18.31
N VAL A 70 -13.98 -23.74 18.04
CA VAL A 70 -13.06 -22.61 17.90
C VAL A 70 -13.53 -21.66 16.80
N PHE A 71 -13.93 -22.20 15.65
CA PHE A 71 -14.40 -21.38 14.55
C PHE A 71 -15.76 -20.71 14.83
N ILE A 72 -16.67 -21.39 15.54
CA ILE A 72 -17.92 -20.78 16.03
C ILE A 72 -17.59 -19.60 16.96
N LEU A 73 -16.60 -19.76 17.83
CA LEU A 73 -16.15 -18.70 18.73
C LEU A 73 -15.57 -17.51 17.95
N LEU A 74 -14.87 -17.72 16.83
CA LEU A 74 -14.45 -16.64 15.92
C LEU A 74 -15.64 -15.90 15.29
N ILE A 75 -16.70 -16.63 14.90
CA ILE A 75 -17.93 -16.05 14.34
C ILE A 75 -18.69 -15.25 15.40
N GLN A 76 -18.86 -15.81 16.61
CA GLN A 76 -19.57 -15.16 17.72
C GLN A 76 -18.91 -13.83 18.11
N ASN A 77 -17.57 -13.78 18.09
CA ASN A 77 -16.81 -12.55 18.36
C ASN A 77 -16.70 -11.61 17.14
N GLN A 78 -17.45 -11.86 16.06
CA GLN A 78 -17.46 -11.04 14.83
C GLN A 78 -16.08 -10.86 14.18
N LEU A 79 -15.15 -11.78 14.40
CA LEU A 79 -13.80 -11.74 13.81
C LEU A 79 -13.81 -12.28 12.38
N VAL A 80 -14.75 -13.16 12.08
CA VAL A 80 -15.02 -13.71 10.75
C VAL A 80 -16.51 -13.66 10.46
N VAL A 81 -16.86 -13.34 9.22
CA VAL A 81 -18.25 -13.20 8.77
C VAL A 81 -18.49 -14.19 7.62
N PRO A 82 -19.60 -14.97 7.64
CA PRO A 82 -19.96 -15.84 6.54
C PRO A 82 -20.28 -15.02 5.28
N VAL A 83 -19.70 -15.40 4.16
CA VAL A 83 -19.87 -14.69 2.89
C VAL A 83 -20.16 -15.63 1.73
N THR A 84 -20.90 -15.13 0.75
CA THR A 84 -21.10 -15.79 -0.54
C THR A 84 -20.44 -14.98 -1.64
N LYS A 85 -19.88 -15.69 -2.62
CA LYS A 85 -19.31 -15.05 -3.80
C LYS A 85 -20.44 -14.71 -4.77
N LEU A 86 -20.61 -13.42 -5.05
CA LEU A 86 -21.55 -12.93 -6.05
C LEU A 86 -21.07 -13.25 -7.47
N LYS A 87 -22.02 -13.47 -8.38
CA LYS A 87 -21.73 -13.52 -9.81
C LYS A 87 -21.43 -12.11 -10.32
N THR A 88 -20.62 -12.01 -11.36
CA THR A 88 -20.18 -10.71 -11.92
C THR A 88 -21.36 -9.84 -12.38
N LYS A 89 -22.45 -10.45 -12.85
CA LYS A 89 -23.67 -9.74 -13.27
C LYS A 89 -24.32 -9.01 -12.08
N ASP A 90 -24.55 -9.75 -11.00
CA ASP A 90 -25.20 -9.23 -9.78
C ASP A 90 -24.34 -8.17 -9.08
N ALA A 91 -23.02 -8.35 -9.13
CA ALA A 91 -22.09 -7.38 -8.58
C ALA A 91 -22.10 -6.04 -9.34
N LYS A 92 -22.19 -6.08 -10.67
CA LYS A 92 -22.35 -4.88 -11.50
C LYS A 92 -23.68 -4.19 -11.24
N ALA A 93 -24.76 -4.95 -11.04
CA ALA A 93 -26.07 -4.39 -10.68
C ALA A 93 -26.03 -3.64 -9.34
N LYS A 94 -25.18 -4.08 -8.40
CA LYS A 94 -24.93 -3.40 -7.13
C LYS A 94 -23.86 -2.28 -7.21
N GLY A 95 -23.44 -1.90 -8.42
CA GLY A 95 -22.50 -0.79 -8.65
C GLY A 95 -21.06 -1.06 -8.24
N LEU A 96 -20.66 -2.33 -8.07
CA LEU A 96 -19.30 -2.71 -7.68
C LEU A 96 -18.39 -2.87 -8.91
N LYS A 97 -17.21 -2.23 -8.87
CA LYS A 97 -16.15 -2.45 -9.86
C LYS A 97 -15.44 -3.76 -9.54
N VAL A 98 -15.88 -4.84 -10.17
CA VAL A 98 -15.35 -6.20 -9.95
C VAL A 98 -14.35 -6.56 -11.05
N ASP A 99 -13.16 -6.99 -10.64
CA ASP A 99 -12.13 -7.57 -11.50
C ASP A 99 -12.11 -9.10 -11.44
N LYS A 100 -11.43 -9.73 -12.40
CA LYS A 100 -11.24 -11.20 -12.44
C LYS A 100 -10.54 -11.74 -11.18
N GLN A 101 -9.71 -10.93 -10.55
CA GLN A 101 -8.95 -11.30 -9.34
C GLN A 101 -9.70 -10.99 -8.03
N THR A 102 -10.53 -9.94 -8.00
CA THR A 102 -11.22 -9.46 -6.79
C THR A 102 -12.74 -9.61 -6.94
N PRO A 103 -13.32 -10.76 -6.57
CA PRO A 103 -14.75 -10.97 -6.66
C PRO A 103 -15.53 -10.13 -5.65
N ALA A 104 -16.80 -9.86 -5.94
CA ALA A 104 -17.71 -9.29 -4.94
C ALA A 104 -18.20 -10.36 -3.96
N LEU A 105 -18.31 -9.95 -2.70
CA LEU A 105 -18.75 -10.78 -1.58
C LEU A 105 -20.03 -10.19 -0.98
N GLU A 106 -20.99 -11.05 -0.68
CA GLU A 106 -22.21 -10.69 0.05
C GLU A 106 -22.21 -11.40 1.40
N MET A 107 -22.70 -10.71 2.44
CA MET A 107 -22.86 -11.33 3.75
C MET A 107 -23.97 -12.38 3.68
N SER A 108 -23.69 -13.58 4.18
CA SER A 108 -24.69 -14.64 4.30
C SER A 108 -25.32 -14.60 5.68
N ASN A 109 -26.66 -14.66 5.75
CA ASN A 109 -27.36 -14.81 7.04
C ASN A 109 -27.23 -16.22 7.63
N LYS A 110 -26.73 -17.19 6.86
CA LYS A 110 -26.55 -18.58 7.27
C LYS A 110 -25.06 -18.88 7.46
N ALA A 111 -24.65 -19.13 8.70
CA ALA A 111 -23.31 -19.60 9.05
C ALA A 111 -23.30 -21.14 9.07
N VAL A 112 -23.00 -21.77 7.94
CA VAL A 112 -22.92 -23.22 7.81
C VAL A 112 -21.47 -23.67 7.75
N LEU A 113 -21.06 -24.54 8.69
CA LEU A 113 -19.69 -25.08 8.79
C LEU A 113 -19.42 -26.18 7.76
N GLN A 114 -19.57 -25.87 6.48
CA GLN A 114 -19.25 -26.79 5.38
C GLN A 114 -17.86 -26.49 4.79
N PRO A 115 -17.12 -27.51 4.32
CA PRO A 115 -15.74 -27.36 3.83
C PRO A 115 -15.53 -26.27 2.77
N ASP A 116 -16.50 -26.06 1.88
CA ASP A 116 -16.39 -25.14 0.74
C ASP A 116 -17.10 -23.79 0.93
N VAL A 117 -17.68 -23.53 2.11
CA VAL A 117 -18.27 -22.23 2.45
C VAL A 117 -17.17 -21.19 2.66
N TYR A 118 -17.44 -19.97 2.21
CA TYR A 118 -16.52 -18.84 2.32
C TYR A 118 -16.79 -18.00 3.56
N TYR A 119 -15.71 -17.50 4.15
CA TYR A 119 -15.72 -16.59 5.28
C TYR A 119 -14.75 -15.45 5.00
N ALA A 120 -15.14 -14.23 5.36
CA ALA A 120 -14.31 -13.04 5.26
C ALA A 120 -13.79 -12.64 6.64
N TRP A 121 -12.55 -12.17 6.70
CA TRP A 121 -11.99 -11.56 7.89
C TRP A 121 -12.65 -10.21 8.14
N ASN A 122 -13.11 -10.01 9.37
CA ASN A 122 -13.49 -8.71 9.93
C ASN A 122 -12.53 -8.29 11.06
N TYR A 123 -11.34 -8.91 11.07
CA TYR A 123 -10.29 -8.67 12.04
C TYR A 123 -8.96 -8.37 11.34
N THR A 124 -8.36 -7.26 11.74
CA THR A 124 -7.00 -6.87 11.38
C THR A 124 -6.15 -6.86 12.65
N PRO A 125 -5.14 -7.74 12.77
CA PRO A 125 -4.28 -7.73 13.93
C PRO A 125 -3.53 -6.39 14.02
N PRO A 126 -3.33 -5.86 15.23
CA PRO A 126 -2.62 -4.61 15.42
C PRO A 126 -1.19 -4.75 14.90
N ASN A 127 -0.69 -3.70 14.25
CA ASN A 127 0.70 -3.68 13.79
C ASN A 127 1.62 -3.60 15.04
N PRO A 128 2.50 -4.58 15.29
CA PRO A 128 3.36 -4.58 16.49
C PRO A 128 4.33 -3.39 16.50
N TYR A 129 4.66 -2.83 15.33
CA TYR A 129 5.55 -1.68 15.20
C TYR A 129 4.83 -0.34 15.36
N MET A 130 3.51 -0.32 15.53
CA MET A 130 2.76 0.93 15.68
C MET A 130 3.24 1.73 16.89
N LEU A 131 3.47 1.05 18.02
CA LEU A 131 4.03 1.68 19.22
C LEU A 131 5.44 2.23 18.98
N LEU A 132 6.28 1.48 18.26
CA LEU A 132 7.62 1.95 17.90
C LEU A 132 7.56 3.21 17.03
N TYR A 133 6.68 3.25 16.03
CA TYR A 133 6.47 4.43 15.18
C TYR A 133 5.97 5.62 15.99
N SER A 134 5.08 5.41 16.96
CA SER A 134 4.62 6.46 17.86
C SER A 134 5.75 7.04 18.71
N ILE A 135 6.59 6.19 19.31
CA ILE A 135 7.75 6.64 20.11
C ILE A 135 8.74 7.38 19.22
N LEU A 136 9.07 6.82 18.05
CA LEU A 136 10.00 7.44 17.10
C LEU A 136 9.48 8.80 16.63
N GLY A 137 8.18 8.92 16.36
CA GLY A 137 7.54 10.19 16.02
C GLY A 137 7.69 11.24 17.11
N ILE A 138 7.48 10.86 18.38
CA ILE A 138 7.70 11.74 19.54
C ILE A 138 9.17 12.16 19.61
N CYS A 139 10.11 11.22 19.51
CA CYS A 139 11.54 11.52 19.53
C CYS A 139 11.95 12.52 18.43
N VAL A 140 11.41 12.37 17.22
CA VAL A 140 11.65 13.30 16.10
C VAL A 140 11.14 14.71 16.43
N VAL A 141 9.91 14.83 16.93
CA VAL A 141 9.32 16.13 17.30
C VAL A 141 10.14 16.81 18.40
N PHE A 142 10.52 16.08 19.45
CA PHE A 142 11.38 16.60 20.51
C PHE A 142 12.75 17.03 19.96
N THR A 143 13.36 16.21 19.11
CA THR A 143 14.66 16.52 18.50
C THR A 143 14.61 17.86 17.76
N ILE A 144 13.55 18.13 17.00
CA ILE A 144 13.34 19.40 16.28
C ILE A 144 13.11 20.57 17.25
N ILE A 145 12.25 20.41 18.26
CA ILE A 145 11.96 21.49 19.23
C ILE A 145 13.20 21.85 20.05
N LEU A 146 14.03 20.85 20.40
CA LEU A 146 15.30 21.06 21.10
C LEU A 146 16.44 21.55 20.20
N PHE A 147 16.19 21.90 18.94
CA PHE A 147 17.20 22.50 18.05
C PHE A 147 18.03 23.64 18.68
N PRO A 148 17.46 24.54 19.52
CA PRO A 148 18.25 25.56 20.21
C PRO A 148 19.35 25.01 21.13
N LEU A 149 19.14 23.81 21.69
CA LEU A 149 20.08 23.13 22.60
C LEU A 149 21.12 22.27 21.87
N TRP A 150 21.05 22.17 20.54
CA TRP A 150 21.99 21.34 19.79
C TRP A 150 23.42 21.90 19.84
N PRO A 151 24.44 21.02 19.79
CA PRO A 151 25.83 21.45 19.74
C PRO A 151 26.09 22.33 18.51
N LEU A 152 27.00 23.29 18.65
CA LEU A 152 27.29 24.29 17.62
C LEU A 152 27.67 23.68 16.26
N TRP A 153 28.32 22.50 16.23
CA TRP A 153 28.65 21.83 14.96
C TRP A 153 27.40 21.39 14.20
N MET A 154 26.33 20.96 14.88
CA MET A 154 25.12 20.40 14.26
C MET A 154 24.30 21.53 13.67
N ARG A 155 24.22 22.65 14.40
CA ARG A 155 23.58 23.88 13.93
C ARG A 155 24.25 24.41 12.66
N LYS A 156 25.59 24.41 12.60
CA LYS A 156 26.34 24.74 11.38
C LYS A 156 26.03 23.76 10.25
N GLY A 157 26.01 22.46 10.53
CA GLY A 157 25.65 21.44 9.53
C GLY A 157 24.27 21.66 8.91
N VAL A 158 23.26 21.94 9.73
CA VAL A 158 21.89 22.26 9.26
C VAL A 158 21.89 23.55 8.43
N TRP A 159 22.65 24.57 8.83
CA TRP A 159 22.78 25.81 8.06
C TRP A 159 23.38 25.55 6.67
N TYR A 160 24.51 24.84 6.59
CA TYR A 160 25.13 24.49 5.30
C TYR A 160 24.22 23.62 4.43
N LEU A 161 23.52 22.66 5.02
CA LEU A 161 22.57 21.81 4.30
C LEU A 161 21.39 22.63 3.77
N SER A 162 20.82 23.52 4.59
CA SER A 162 19.71 24.39 4.20
C SER A 162 20.11 25.38 3.11
N THR A 163 21.26 26.05 3.25
CA THR A 163 21.79 26.95 2.23
C THR A 163 22.14 26.18 0.96
N GLY A 164 22.74 25.00 1.05
CA GLY A 164 23.05 24.16 -0.09
C GLY A 164 21.79 23.74 -0.86
N LEU A 165 20.73 23.33 -0.15
CA LEU A 165 19.45 22.98 -0.76
C LEU A 165 18.76 24.20 -1.37
N LEU A 166 18.85 25.37 -0.73
CA LEU A 166 18.34 26.62 -1.28
C LEU A 166 19.10 27.03 -2.56
N CYS A 167 20.43 26.89 -2.59
CA CYS A 167 21.23 27.11 -3.78
C CYS A 167 20.89 26.12 -4.90
N PHE A 168 20.67 24.84 -4.55
CA PHE A 168 20.25 23.82 -5.51
C PHE A 168 18.89 24.14 -6.13
N VAL A 169 17.91 24.55 -5.32
CA VAL A 169 16.61 25.03 -5.81
C VAL A 169 16.78 26.31 -6.64
N GLY A 170 17.60 27.25 -6.20
CA GLY A 170 17.93 28.48 -6.94
C GLY A 170 18.52 28.19 -8.32
N MET A 171 19.37 27.16 -8.45
CA MET A 171 19.92 26.73 -9.73
C MET A 171 18.81 26.28 -10.71
N PHE A 172 17.78 25.57 -10.26
CA PHE A 172 16.64 25.23 -11.12
C PHE A 172 15.90 26.48 -11.62
N PHE A 173 15.71 27.49 -10.77
CA PHE A 173 15.11 28.75 -11.18
C PHE A 173 15.96 29.48 -12.22
N VAL A 174 17.28 29.53 -12.04
CA VAL A 174 18.20 30.13 -13.01
C VAL A 174 18.09 29.41 -14.37
N ILE A 175 18.11 28.08 -14.38
CA ILE A 175 17.94 27.29 -15.61
C ILE A 175 16.58 27.58 -16.27
N ALA A 176 15.50 27.66 -15.48
CA ALA A 176 14.17 27.98 -16.00
C ALA A 176 14.10 29.40 -16.61
N ILE A 177 14.75 30.40 -15.99
CA ILE A 177 14.83 31.76 -16.52
C ILE A 177 15.65 31.79 -17.82
N ILE A 178 16.82 31.14 -17.86
CA ILE A 178 17.64 31.03 -19.08
C ILE A 178 16.82 30.39 -20.21
N ARG A 179 16.11 29.30 -19.90
CA ARG A 179 15.19 28.63 -20.84
C ARG A 179 14.14 29.60 -21.38
N LEU A 180 13.52 30.41 -20.51
CA LEU A 180 12.51 31.39 -20.91
C LEU A 180 13.09 32.49 -21.81
N VAL A 181 14.24 33.08 -21.43
CA VAL A 181 14.89 34.14 -22.21
C VAL A 181 15.25 33.65 -23.60
N ILE A 182 15.83 32.45 -23.71
CA ILE A 182 16.24 31.88 -25.01
C ILE A 182 15.03 31.54 -25.87
N TYR A 183 13.95 31.04 -25.26
CA TYR A 183 12.69 30.84 -25.98
C TYR A 183 12.13 32.16 -26.52
N LEU A 184 12.11 33.23 -25.72
CA LEU A 184 11.62 34.55 -26.16
C LEU A 184 12.49 35.15 -27.28
N LEU A 185 13.82 35.02 -27.18
CA LEU A 185 14.74 35.47 -28.22
C LEU A 185 14.53 34.69 -29.52
N THR A 186 14.45 33.36 -29.46
CA THR A 186 14.22 32.53 -30.66
C THR A 186 12.82 32.73 -31.25
N LEU A 187 11.81 33.02 -30.42
CA LEU A 187 10.48 33.39 -30.88
C LEU A 187 10.48 34.71 -31.68
N ALA A 188 11.30 35.68 -31.28
CA ALA A 188 11.40 36.97 -31.96
C ALA A 188 12.26 36.93 -33.23
N SER A 189 13.31 36.09 -33.27
CA SER A 189 14.29 36.07 -34.37
C SER A 189 14.14 34.92 -35.37
N MET A 190 13.50 33.81 -34.99
CA MET A 190 13.48 32.57 -35.79
C MET A 190 12.09 31.94 -35.90
N SER A 191 11.88 31.19 -36.98
CA SER A 191 10.63 30.45 -37.24
C SER A 191 10.52 29.13 -36.48
N ARG A 192 11.61 28.68 -35.84
CA ARG A 192 11.66 27.50 -34.97
C ARG A 192 12.12 27.93 -33.58
N GLN A 193 11.36 27.55 -32.56
CA GLN A 193 11.66 27.86 -31.17
C GLN A 193 12.70 26.88 -30.62
N LEU A 194 13.71 27.38 -29.91
CA LEU A 194 14.68 26.52 -29.25
C LEU A 194 14.25 26.28 -27.80
N TRP A 195 14.26 25.01 -27.39
CA TRP A 195 13.96 24.61 -26.02
C TRP A 195 15.18 23.97 -25.35
N ILE A 196 15.66 24.58 -24.27
CA ILE A 196 16.77 24.04 -23.47
C ILE A 196 16.21 23.14 -22.37
N PHE A 197 16.78 21.95 -22.23
CA PHE A 197 16.34 20.89 -21.31
C PHE A 197 14.82 20.62 -21.38
N PRO A 198 14.32 20.06 -22.50
CA PRO A 198 12.89 19.77 -22.68
C PRO A 198 12.32 18.94 -21.52
N ASN A 199 13.05 17.93 -21.09
CA ASN A 199 12.65 16.94 -20.08
C ASN A 199 12.80 17.41 -18.62
N LEU A 200 13.20 18.66 -18.36
CA LEU A 200 13.45 19.15 -16.99
C LEU A 200 12.20 19.11 -16.09
N PHE A 201 11.01 19.24 -16.69
CA PHE A 201 9.71 19.18 -15.99
C PHE A 201 8.86 17.97 -16.40
N GLU A 202 9.43 17.02 -17.15
CA GLU A 202 8.75 15.75 -17.45
C GLU A 202 8.97 14.74 -16.32
N ASP A 203 8.06 13.76 -16.21
CA ASP A 203 8.13 12.66 -15.23
C ASP A 203 9.24 11.66 -15.59
N CYS A 204 10.50 12.12 -15.57
CA CYS A 204 11.70 11.37 -15.93
C CYS A 204 12.69 11.34 -14.77
N GLY A 205 13.66 10.41 -14.80
CA GLY A 205 14.70 10.35 -13.78
C GLY A 205 15.61 11.58 -13.83
N VAL A 206 16.26 11.93 -12.71
CA VAL A 206 17.09 13.15 -12.60
C VAL A 206 18.14 13.27 -13.71
N LEU A 207 18.77 12.17 -14.13
CA LEU A 207 19.76 12.18 -15.22
C LEU A 207 19.11 12.35 -16.60
N GLU A 208 17.90 11.80 -16.78
CA GLU A 208 17.14 11.91 -18.03
C GLU A 208 16.51 13.30 -18.19
N SER A 209 16.24 14.01 -17.09
CA SER A 209 15.76 15.40 -17.11
C SER A 209 16.75 16.37 -17.77
N PHE A 210 18.06 16.08 -17.74
CA PHE A 210 19.11 16.91 -18.33
C PHE A 210 19.55 16.45 -19.73
N GLN A 211 18.88 15.45 -20.32
CA GLN A 211 19.18 14.96 -21.67
C GLN A 211 17.89 14.81 -22.49
N PRO A 212 17.84 15.32 -23.74
CA PRO A 212 18.86 16.10 -24.45
C PRO A 212 19.02 17.52 -23.87
N ALA A 213 20.19 18.15 -24.08
CA ALA A 213 20.46 19.50 -23.54
C ALA A 213 19.64 20.61 -24.23
N TYR A 214 19.31 20.42 -25.51
CA TYR A 214 18.44 21.31 -26.27
C TYR A 214 17.66 20.53 -27.34
N GLU A 215 16.50 21.05 -27.70
CA GLU A 215 15.63 20.54 -28.76
C GLU A 215 15.02 21.72 -29.53
N TRP A 216 14.86 21.57 -30.84
CA TRP A 216 14.18 22.57 -31.66
C TRP A 216 12.71 22.17 -31.82
N GLU A 217 11.78 23.07 -31.52
CA GLU A 217 10.37 22.83 -31.79
C GLU A 217 10.12 22.90 -33.30
N ASP A 218 9.71 21.77 -33.88
CA ASP A 218 9.24 21.73 -35.26
C ASP A 218 7.75 22.16 -35.30
N PRO A 219 7.39 23.25 -36.01
CA PRO A 219 6.00 23.73 -36.07
C PRO A 219 5.01 22.71 -36.68
N LYS A 220 5.49 21.62 -37.29
CA LYS A 220 4.68 20.52 -37.85
C LYS A 220 4.50 19.31 -36.91
N ALA A 221 5.08 19.32 -35.70
CA ALA A 221 5.09 18.17 -34.80
C ALA A 221 3.97 18.17 -33.73
N LYS A 222 3.03 19.13 -33.74
CA LYS A 222 1.85 19.16 -32.82
C LYS A 222 0.91 17.94 -32.92
N GLY A 223 1.23 16.92 -33.70
CA GLY A 223 0.45 15.68 -33.86
C GLY A 223 1.20 14.35 -33.72
N LYS A 224 2.51 14.34 -33.41
CA LYS A 224 3.25 13.06 -33.27
C LYS A 224 3.91 12.96 -31.90
N LYS A 225 3.30 12.14 -31.02
CA LYS A 225 3.90 11.64 -29.78
C LYS A 225 5.33 11.13 -30.05
N PRO A 226 6.30 11.38 -29.16
CA PRO A 226 7.64 10.83 -29.31
C PRO A 226 7.56 9.30 -29.21
N LYS A 227 8.08 8.62 -30.23
CA LYS A 227 8.27 7.16 -30.19
C LYS A 227 9.31 6.87 -29.11
N LYS A 228 8.89 6.13 -28.08
CA LYS A 228 9.80 5.38 -27.18
C LYS A 228 10.88 4.69 -28.01
N SER A 229 12.12 5.17 -27.95
CA SER A 229 13.28 4.39 -28.37
C SER A 229 13.54 3.34 -27.31
N LYS A 230 13.19 2.09 -27.62
CA LYS A 230 13.81 0.93 -26.96
C LYS A 230 15.21 0.80 -27.54
N LYS A 231 16.24 1.03 -26.72
CA LYS A 231 17.42 0.17 -26.67
C LYS A 231 18.16 0.39 -25.37
#